data_AF-A0A7C4I1Z3-F1
#
_entry.id   AF-A0A7C4I1Z3-F1
#
_cell.length_a   1.000
_cell.length_b   1.000
_cell.length_c   1.000
_cell.angle_alpha   90.00
_cell.angle_beta   90.00
_cell.angle_gamma   90.00
#
_symmetry.space_group_name_H-M   'P 1'
#
loop_
_entity.id
_entity.type
_entity.pdbx_description
1 polymer ?
#
loop_
_entity_poly.entity_id
_entity_poly.type
_entity_poly.pdbx_seq_one_letter_code
_entity_poly.pdbx_strand_id
1 'polypeptide(L)'
;MYLGDIVEIGETEEIIRNSPHPYIRALLAAIPVPDPKIARERKGIPLKGIDVPSLLKPISGCKFHTRCPYAIEDCEKIKPELRLVGNRWVTCHLT
;
A
#
# COMPACT_ATOMS: atom_id res chain seq x y z
N MET A 1 -2.65 8.28 0.67
CA MET A 1 -1.99 8.77 -0.56
C MET A 1 -0.57 8.21 -0.66
N TYR A 2 -0.04 8.00 -1.86
CA TYR A 2 1.36 7.63 -2.13
C TYR A 2 1.85 8.29 -3.41
N LEU A 3 2.99 9.02 -3.36
CA LEU A 3 3.59 9.70 -4.50
C LEU A 3 2.60 10.54 -5.35
N GLY A 4 1.72 11.27 -4.66
CA GLY A 4 0.70 12.15 -5.26
C GLY A 4 -0.59 11.44 -5.73
N ASP A 5 -0.68 10.10 -5.63
CA ASP A 5 -1.89 9.37 -5.99
C ASP A 5 -2.67 8.94 -4.75
N ILE A 6 -3.99 9.10 -4.80
CA ILE A 6 -4.91 8.54 -3.81
C ILE A 6 -4.89 7.01 -3.96
N VAL A 7 -4.60 6.33 -2.85
CA VAL A 7 -4.47 4.86 -2.79
C VAL A 7 -5.67 4.21 -2.11
N GLU A 8 -6.25 4.89 -1.13
CA GLU A 8 -7.42 4.45 -0.37
C GLU A 8 -8.11 5.66 0.27
N ILE A 9 -9.44 5.69 0.30
CA ILE A 9 -10.31 6.65 1.00
C ILE A 9 -11.48 5.89 1.62
N GLY A 10 -11.79 6.14 2.88
CA GLY A 10 -12.90 5.51 3.60
C GLY A 10 -12.88 5.88 5.08
N GLU A 11 -13.76 5.25 5.85
CA GLU A 11 -13.81 5.43 7.30
C GLU A 11 -12.51 4.97 7.97
N THR A 12 -12.03 5.78 8.93
CA THR A 12 -10.73 5.58 9.59
C THR A 12 -10.61 4.18 10.21
N GLU A 13 -11.64 3.75 10.93
CA GLU A 13 -11.64 2.46 11.62
C GLU A 13 -11.51 1.28 10.64
N GLU A 14 -12.14 1.42 9.48
CA GLU A 14 -12.17 0.37 8.48
C GLU A 14 -10.86 0.27 7.70
N ILE A 15 -10.24 1.41 7.40
CA ILE A 15 -8.88 1.46 6.84
C ILE A 15 -7.89 0.81 7.81
N ILE A 16 -7.97 1.14 9.10
CA ILE A 16 -7.05 0.61 10.12
C ILE A 16 -7.21 -0.90 10.29
N ARG A 17 -8.46 -1.42 10.28
CA ARG A 17 -8.71 -2.84 10.52
C ARG A 17 -8.52 -3.70 9.28
N ASN A 18 -8.98 -3.24 8.12
CA ASN A 18 -9.24 -4.10 6.98
C ASN A 18 -8.74 -3.50 5.65
N SER A 19 -7.73 -2.63 5.64
CA SER A 19 -7.23 -2.04 4.40
C SER A 19 -6.84 -3.11 3.36
N PRO A 20 -7.38 -3.06 2.13
CA PRO A 20 -7.03 -3.99 1.07
C PRO A 20 -5.76 -3.54 0.32
N HIS A 21 -5.42 -2.25 0.36
CA HIS A 21 -4.27 -1.73 -0.38
C HIS A 21 -2.95 -2.10 0.31
N PRO A 22 -2.01 -2.80 -0.38
CA PRO A 22 -0.74 -3.26 0.21
C PRO A 22 0.10 -2.17 0.89
N TYR A 23 0.14 -0.96 0.32
CA TYR A 23 0.83 0.18 0.92
C TYR A 23 0.30 0.56 2.31
N ILE A 24 -1.02 0.69 2.48
CA ILE A 24 -1.61 1.06 3.77
C ILE A 24 -1.39 -0.07 4.78
N ARG A 25 -1.55 -1.33 4.38
CA ARG A 25 -1.18 -2.48 5.24
C ARG A 25 0.28 -2.41 5.70
N ALA A 26 1.19 -1.99 4.82
CA ALA A 26 2.61 -1.84 5.19
C ALA A 26 2.83 -0.70 6.19
N LEU A 27 2.12 0.43 6.04
CA LEU A 27 2.16 1.52 7.03
C LEU A 27 1.65 1.06 8.40
N LEU A 28 0.52 0.36 8.43
CA LEU A 28 -0.08 -0.16 9.67
C LEU A 28 0.83 -1.18 10.36
N ALA A 29 1.51 -2.02 9.57
CA ALA A 29 2.50 -2.97 10.08
C ALA A 29 3.77 -2.30 10.63
N ALA A 30 4.09 -1.09 10.19
CA ALA A 30 5.25 -0.32 10.64
C ALA A 30 5.00 0.49 11.93
N ILE A 31 3.77 0.48 12.47
CA ILE A 31 3.44 1.17 13.72
C ILE A 31 4.25 0.55 14.87
N PRO A 32 5.09 1.33 15.59
CA PRO A 32 5.86 0.82 16.72
C PRO A 32 4.96 0.24 17.81
N VAL A 33 5.39 -0.88 18.39
CA VAL A 33 4.74 -1.47 19.55
C VAL A 33 5.60 -1.17 20.78
N PRO A 34 5.04 -0.56 21.85
CA PRO A 34 5.82 -0.22 23.05
C PRO A 34 6.42 -1.43 23.77
N ASP A 35 5.71 -2.56 23.78
CA ASP A 35 6.18 -3.79 24.40
C ASP A 35 7.19 -4.51 23.49
N PRO A 36 8.46 -4.67 23.91
CA PRO A 36 9.50 -5.30 23.11
C PRO A 36 9.26 -6.79 22.84
N LYS A 37 8.51 -7.51 23.69
CA LYS A 37 8.15 -8.91 23.46
C LYS A 37 7.16 -9.02 22.31
N ILE A 38 6.10 -8.21 22.34
CA ILE A 38 5.10 -8.14 21.27
C ILE A 38 5.73 -7.63 19.97
N ALA A 39 6.61 -6.63 20.04
CA ALA A 39 7.30 -6.08 18.88
C ALA A 39 8.11 -7.15 18.11
N ARG A 40 8.74 -8.10 18.82
CA ARG A 40 9.52 -9.20 18.19
C ARG A 40 8.64 -10.21 17.46
N GLU A 41 7.42 -10.44 17.95
CA GLU A 41 6.47 -11.37 17.34
C GLU A 41 5.77 -10.75 16.12
N ARG A 42 5.66 -9.42 16.08
CA ARG A 42 5.00 -8.69 15.00
C ARG A 42 5.84 -8.74 13.72
N LYS A 43 5.43 -9.57 12.78
CA LYS A 43 6.03 -9.63 11.44
C LYS A 43 5.52 -8.45 10.59
N GLY A 44 6.44 -7.59 10.15
CA GLY A 44 6.14 -6.55 9.16
C GLY A 44 5.78 -7.12 7.79
N ILE A 45 5.35 -6.25 6.87
CA ILE A 45 5.15 -6.64 5.47
C ILE A 45 6.48 -6.46 4.71
N PRO A 46 7.07 -7.52 4.14
CA PRO A 46 8.34 -7.40 3.42
C PRO A 46 8.12 -6.68 2.09
N LEU A 47 8.59 -5.44 1.98
CA LEU A 47 8.54 -4.68 0.73
C LEU A 47 9.57 -5.23 -0.26
N LYS A 48 9.23 -5.31 -1.56
CA LYS A 48 10.17 -5.76 -2.61
C LYS A 48 11.36 -4.83 -2.79
N GLY A 49 11.18 -3.54 -2.50
CA GLY A 49 12.17 -2.49 -2.68
C GLY A 49 12.32 -1.64 -1.42
N ILE A 50 13.58 -1.29 -1.12
CA ILE A 50 13.94 -0.50 0.04
C ILE A 50 13.65 1.00 -0.24
N ASP A 51 14.05 1.47 -1.43
CA ASP A 51 13.99 2.88 -1.77
C ASP A 51 12.63 3.34 -2.32
N VAL A 52 12.30 4.60 -2.03
CA VAL A 52 11.15 5.29 -2.64
C VAL A 52 11.52 5.71 -4.06
N PRO A 53 10.71 5.38 -5.09
CA PRO A 53 10.96 5.84 -6.46
C PRO A 53 11.03 7.36 -6.57
N SER A 54 11.96 7.85 -7.38
CA SER A 54 12.08 9.29 -7.67
C SER A 54 10.96 9.76 -8.60
N LEU A 55 10.31 10.85 -8.23
CA LEU A 55 9.33 11.55 -9.08
C LEU A 55 9.95 12.36 -10.22
N LEU A 56 11.29 12.49 -10.25
CA LEU A 56 11.98 13.13 -11.37
C LEU A 56 11.97 12.26 -12.64
N LYS A 57 11.70 10.96 -12.49
CA LYS A 57 11.52 10.02 -13.59
C LYS A 57 10.04 9.67 -13.71
N PRO A 58 9.48 9.58 -14.94
CA PRO A 58 8.14 9.07 -15.13
C PRO A 58 7.99 7.67 -14.52
N ILE A 59 6.93 7.47 -13.74
CA ILE A 59 6.59 6.16 -13.19
C ILE A 59 5.38 5.65 -13.98
N SER A 60 5.56 4.54 -14.69
CA SER A 60 4.45 3.85 -15.36
C SER A 60 3.62 3.07 -14.35
N GLY A 61 2.36 2.83 -14.69
CA GLY A 61 1.48 1.97 -13.89
C GLY A 61 1.17 2.47 -12.47
N CYS A 62 1.05 1.53 -11.54
CA CYS A 62 0.84 1.77 -10.12
C CYS A 62 2.14 2.24 -9.47
N LYS A 63 2.20 3.47 -8.96
CA LYS A 63 3.43 4.05 -8.36
C LYS A 63 4.07 3.22 -7.24
N PHE A 64 3.33 2.30 -6.61
CA PHE A 64 3.81 1.43 -5.53
C PHE A 64 4.37 0.08 -6.02
N HIS A 65 4.29 -0.24 -7.33
CA HIS A 65 4.59 -1.58 -7.86
C HIS A 65 6.00 -2.08 -7.53
N THR A 66 7.02 -1.21 -7.53
CA THR A 66 8.41 -1.56 -7.23
C THR A 66 8.64 -1.96 -5.77
N ARG A 67 7.75 -1.57 -4.87
CA ARG A 67 7.83 -1.87 -3.43
C ARG A 67 6.77 -2.88 -2.97
N CYS A 68 5.71 -3.06 -3.75
CA CYS A 68 4.58 -3.92 -3.41
C CYS A 68 4.97 -5.41 -3.48
N PRO A 69 4.84 -6.19 -2.37
CA PRO A 69 5.07 -7.64 -2.40
C PRO A 69 4.10 -8.39 -3.32
N TYR A 70 2.92 -7.83 -3.57
CA TYR A 70 1.87 -8.42 -4.39
C TYR A 70 1.82 -7.85 -5.81
N ALA A 71 2.83 -7.10 -6.27
CA ALA A 71 2.81 -6.55 -7.62
C ALA A 71 2.72 -7.66 -8.69
N ILE A 72 1.77 -7.48 -9.60
CA ILE A 72 1.56 -8.27 -10.83
C ILE A 72 2.05 -7.48 -12.05
N GLU A 73 2.09 -8.11 -13.22
CA GLU A 73 2.58 -7.50 -14.47
C GLU A 73 1.86 -6.18 -14.81
N ASP A 74 0.54 -6.13 -14.66
CA ASP A 74 -0.26 -4.92 -14.93
C ASP A 74 0.09 -3.75 -14.01
N CYS A 75 0.64 -4.00 -12.81
CA CYS A 75 1.03 -2.94 -11.90
C CYS A 75 2.16 -2.07 -12.46
N GLU A 76 3.00 -2.60 -13.35
CA GLU A 76 4.09 -1.84 -13.98
C GLU A 76 3.60 -1.04 -15.20
N LYS A 77 2.56 -1.53 -15.89
CA LYS A 77 2.13 -1.02 -17.19
C LYS A 77 0.93 -0.08 -17.10
N ILE A 78 -0.04 -0.40 -16.24
CA ILE A 78 -1.36 0.23 -16.22
C ILE A 78 -1.60 0.87 -14.86
N LYS A 79 -1.99 2.15 -14.85
CA LYS A 79 -2.38 2.84 -13.62
C LYS A 79 -3.73 2.27 -13.18
N PRO A 80 -3.87 1.70 -11.97
CA PRO A 80 -5.16 1.24 -11.49
C PRO A 80 -6.12 2.42 -11.36
N GLU A 81 -7.39 2.18 -11.64
CA GLU A 81 -8.45 3.14 -11.42
C GLU A 81 -8.84 3.17 -9.94
N LEU A 82 -9.36 4.32 -9.50
CA LEU A 82 -9.99 4.45 -8.19
C LEU A 82 -11.39 3.81 -8.28
N ARG A 83 -11.61 2.75 -7.50
CA ARG A 83 -12.88 2.00 -7.50
C ARG A 83 -13.45 1.81 -6.11
N LEU A 84 -14.76 1.68 -6.03
CA LEU A 84 -15.47 1.40 -4.78
C LEU A 84 -15.38 -0.10 -4.45
N VAL A 85 -14.83 -0.42 -3.29
CA VAL A 85 -14.71 -1.78 -2.75
C VAL A 85 -15.41 -1.79 -1.40
N GLY A 86 -16.59 -2.41 -1.33
CA GLY A 86 -17.47 -2.25 -0.16
C GLY A 86 -17.94 -0.80 -0.04
N ASN A 87 -17.52 -0.10 1.03
CA ASN A 87 -17.89 1.30 1.30
C ASN A 87 -16.72 2.29 1.17
N ARG A 88 -15.59 1.85 0.57
CA ARG A 88 -14.37 2.65 0.50
C ARG A 88 -13.79 2.65 -0.91
N TRP A 89 -13.09 3.71 -1.27
CA TRP A 89 -12.45 3.84 -2.56
C TRP A 89 -11.01 3.35 -2.49
N VAL A 90 -10.60 2.52 -3.45
CA VAL A 90 -9.26 1.92 -3.50
C VAL A 90 -8.70 1.98 -4.91
N THR A 91 -7.42 2.31 -5.01
CA THR A 91 -6.68 2.35 -6.28
C THR A 91 -5.69 1.19 -6.33
N CYS A 92 -6.17 -0.01 -6.68
CA CYS A 92 -5.35 -1.23 -6.72
C CYS A 92 -5.92 -2.26 -7.71
N HIS A 93 -5.03 -2.97 -8.42
CA HIS A 93 -5.42 -4.04 -9.35
C HIS A 93 -5.94 -5.31 -8.68
N LEU A 94 -5.65 -5.51 -7.38
CA LEU A 94 -5.96 -6.75 -6.65
C LEU A 94 -7.18 -6.67 -5.71
N THR A 95 -7.93 -5.57 -5.75
CA THR A 95 -9.10 -5.34 -4.90
C THR A 95 -10.42 -5.55 -5.63
#